data_AF-A0A177HYG0-F1
#
_entry.id   AF-A0A177HYG0-F1
#
_cell.length_a   1.000
_cell.length_b   1.000
_cell.length_c   1.000
_cell.angle_alpha   90.00
_cell.angle_beta   90.00
_cell.angle_gamma   90.00
#
_symmetry.space_group_name_H-M   'P 1'
#
loop_
_entity.id
_entity.type
_entity.pdbx_description
1 polymer ?
#
loop_
_entity_poly.entity_id
_entity_poly.type
_entity_poly.pdbx_seq_one_letter_code
_entity_poly.pdbx_strand_id
1 'polypeptide(L)'
;MEPYSGRLRTLFHQWVAEDNLDVSHFLGQAHQRGRPGTVPAKRPEDILIQHDGKRRTRTRLLRRALRDAGVPEECAECGIGPEWLGKPMTLEVDHINGDWSDDRGENLRLLCPNCHATTSTWCRGGQRRHTLPQ
;
A
#
# COMPACT_ATOMS: atom_id res chain seq x y z
N MET A 1 -16.55 32.47 5.80
CA MET A 1 -16.13 31.58 4.71
C MET A 1 -15.93 30.20 5.33
N GLU A 2 -16.83 29.27 5.11
CA GLU A 2 -16.70 27.91 5.68
C GLU A 2 -15.52 27.18 5.04
N PRO A 3 -14.74 26.40 5.82
CA PRO A 3 -13.63 25.63 5.30
C PRO A 3 -14.15 24.51 4.39
N TYR A 4 -13.51 24.37 3.23
CA TYR A 4 -13.80 23.33 2.26
C TYR A 4 -13.80 21.93 2.92
N SER A 5 -14.95 21.27 2.94
CA SER A 5 -15.13 19.94 3.54
C SER A 5 -15.47 18.88 2.49
N GLY A 6 -15.22 17.60 2.80
CA GLY A 6 -15.54 16.49 1.90
C GLY A 6 -17.02 16.41 1.51
N ARG A 7 -17.91 16.94 2.36
CA ARG A 7 -19.36 17.05 2.09
C ARG A 7 -19.67 17.93 0.87
N LEU A 8 -18.92 19.01 0.68
CA LEU A 8 -19.11 19.93 -0.45
C LEU A 8 -18.81 19.26 -1.81
N ARG A 9 -17.92 18.25 -1.87
CA ARG A 9 -17.70 17.47 -3.10
C ARG A 9 -18.90 16.63 -3.50
N THR A 10 -19.59 16.05 -2.53
CA THR A 10 -20.83 15.30 -2.78
C THR A 10 -21.95 16.23 -3.23
N LEU A 11 -22.11 17.37 -2.53
CA LEU A 11 -23.13 18.37 -2.86
C LEU A 11 -22.90 19.03 -4.22
N PHE A 12 -21.66 19.18 -4.68
CA PHE A 12 -21.36 19.72 -6.01
C PHE A 12 -22.08 18.96 -7.13
N HIS A 13 -22.04 17.63 -7.13
CA HIS A 13 -22.73 16.84 -8.17
C HIS A 13 -24.25 16.96 -8.07
N GLN A 14 -24.77 17.12 -6.86
CA GLN A 14 -26.19 17.34 -6.62
C GLN A 14 -26.63 18.71 -7.18
N TRP A 15 -25.91 19.79 -6.86
CA TRP A 15 -26.21 21.13 -7.37
C TRP A 15 -26.09 21.25 -8.88
N VAL A 16 -25.07 20.62 -9.49
CA VAL A 16 -24.93 20.56 -10.95
C VAL A 16 -26.16 19.94 -11.61
N ALA A 17 -26.73 18.90 -11.00
CA ALA A 17 -27.95 18.26 -11.50
C ALA A 17 -29.21 19.11 -11.24
N GLU A 18 -29.33 19.73 -10.06
CA GLU A 18 -30.47 20.59 -9.68
C GLU A 18 -30.55 21.83 -10.59
N ASP A 19 -29.41 22.48 -10.87
CA ASP A 19 -29.33 23.68 -11.69
C ASP A 19 -29.21 23.38 -13.20
N ASN A 20 -29.24 22.09 -13.57
CA ASN A 20 -29.15 21.60 -14.95
C ASN A 20 -27.94 22.19 -15.72
N LEU A 21 -26.79 22.23 -15.06
CA LEU A 21 -25.56 22.81 -15.58
C LEU A 21 -24.82 21.81 -16.47
N ASP A 22 -24.45 22.24 -17.68
CA ASP A 22 -23.58 21.44 -18.54
C ASP A 22 -22.13 21.46 -18.03
N VAL A 23 -21.68 20.32 -17.53
CA VAL A 23 -20.29 20.07 -17.11
C VAL A 23 -19.56 19.13 -18.06
N SER A 24 -20.10 18.84 -19.25
CA SER A 24 -19.46 17.94 -20.23
C SER A 24 -18.09 18.44 -20.69
N HIS A 25 -17.88 19.76 -20.69
CA HIS A 25 -16.61 20.40 -21.01
C HIS A 25 -15.59 20.37 -19.84
N PHE A 26 -16.00 19.95 -18.64
CA PHE A 26 -15.12 19.77 -17.48
C PHE A 26 -14.39 18.42 -17.60
N LEU A 27 -13.40 18.34 -18.49
CA LEU A 27 -12.67 17.10 -18.79
C LEU A 27 -11.75 16.59 -17.65
N GLY A 28 -11.66 17.33 -16.54
CA GLY A 28 -11.02 16.87 -15.30
C GLY A 28 -9.48 16.78 -15.34
N GLN A 29 -8.95 15.77 -14.62
CA GLN A 29 -7.57 15.59 -14.13
C GLN A 29 -6.51 15.30 -15.23
N ALA A 30 -6.56 16.01 -16.36
CA ALA A 30 -5.61 15.82 -17.45
C ALA A 30 -4.38 16.75 -17.39
N HIS A 31 -4.32 17.70 -16.44
CA HIS A 31 -3.26 18.71 -16.37
C HIS A 31 -1.83 18.13 -16.25
N GLN A 32 -1.68 16.89 -15.77
CA GLN A 32 -0.41 16.14 -15.74
C GLN A 32 -0.47 14.81 -16.49
N ARG A 33 -1.47 14.59 -17.35
CA ARG A 33 -1.59 13.31 -18.07
C ARG A 33 -0.41 13.15 -19.02
N GLY A 34 0.34 12.06 -18.85
CA GLY A 34 1.55 11.78 -19.64
C GLY A 34 2.79 12.58 -19.24
N ARG A 35 2.68 13.49 -18.25
CA ARG A 35 3.84 14.20 -17.70
C ARG A 35 4.32 13.48 -16.44
N PRO A 36 5.63 13.29 -16.25
CA PRO A 36 6.16 12.86 -14.97
C PRO A 36 5.74 13.87 -13.89
N GLY A 37 5.38 13.38 -12.71
CA GLY A 37 5.08 14.26 -11.58
C GLY A 37 6.28 15.13 -11.23
N THR A 38 6.03 16.32 -10.68
CA THR A 38 7.09 17.29 -10.31
C THR A 38 8.09 16.72 -9.31
N VAL A 39 7.70 15.72 -8.52
CA VAL A 39 8.58 15.07 -7.54
C VAL A 39 9.11 13.76 -8.12
N PRO A 40 10.43 13.58 -8.22
CA PRO A 40 11.01 12.33 -8.71
C PRO A 40 10.63 11.16 -7.79
N ALA A 41 10.46 9.98 -8.39
CA ALA A 41 10.22 8.77 -7.62
C ALA A 41 11.47 8.45 -6.78
N LYS A 42 11.27 8.27 -5.47
CA LYS A 42 12.33 7.81 -4.55
C LYS A 42 12.93 6.50 -5.04
N ARG A 43 14.25 6.34 -4.90
CA ARG A 43 14.95 5.09 -5.22
C ARG A 43 14.66 4.04 -4.13
N PRO A 44 14.85 2.75 -4.42
CA PRO A 44 14.66 1.69 -3.42
C PRO A 44 15.53 1.91 -2.18
N GLU A 45 16.77 2.34 -2.36
CA GLU A 45 17.71 2.65 -1.26
C GLU A 45 17.26 3.81 -0.36
N ASP A 46 16.41 4.72 -0.84
CA ASP A 46 15.85 5.81 -0.02
C ASP A 46 14.60 5.38 0.76
N ILE A 47 14.07 4.20 0.44
CA ILE A 47 12.83 3.64 0.99
C ILE A 47 13.17 2.49 1.95
N LEU A 48 14.08 1.60 1.56
CA LEU A 48 14.44 0.39 2.28
C LEU A 48 15.47 0.67 3.38
N ILE A 49 15.09 1.54 4.32
CA ILE A 49 15.94 2.00 5.42
C ILE A 49 15.22 1.84 6.76
N GLN A 50 15.99 1.79 7.83
CA GLN A 50 15.41 2.00 9.16
C GLN A 50 15.19 3.50 9.40
N HIS A 51 14.01 3.87 9.88
CA HIS A 51 13.63 5.26 10.09
C HIS A 51 13.26 5.56 11.55
N ASP A 52 13.12 6.84 11.90
CA ASP A 52 12.98 7.34 13.28
C ASP A 52 11.61 7.07 13.96
N GLY A 53 10.79 6.17 13.41
CA GLY A 53 9.46 5.87 13.94
C GLY A 53 8.44 7.02 13.93
N LYS A 54 8.70 8.18 13.30
CA LYS A 54 7.72 9.29 13.28
C LYS A 54 6.57 9.06 12.31
N ARG A 55 6.85 8.45 11.16
CA ARG A 55 5.84 8.21 10.11
C ARG A 55 6.10 6.89 9.41
N ARG A 56 5.06 6.05 9.37
CA ARG A 56 5.12 4.77 8.67
C ARG A 56 5.24 4.96 7.15
N THR A 57 6.17 4.23 6.55
CA THR A 57 6.26 4.13 5.10
C THR A 57 5.01 3.47 4.53
N ARG A 58 4.44 4.05 3.49
CA ARG A 58 3.23 3.49 2.85
C ARG A 58 3.57 2.15 2.20
N THR A 59 2.75 1.12 2.42
CA THR A 59 2.96 -0.24 1.87
C THR A 59 3.16 -0.27 0.36
N ARG A 60 2.47 0.60 -0.41
CA ARG A 60 2.67 0.72 -1.86
C ARG A 60 4.10 1.13 -2.24
N LEU A 61 4.77 1.94 -1.41
CA LEU A 61 6.15 2.34 -1.64
C LEU A 61 7.11 1.19 -1.33
N LEU A 62 6.87 0.45 -0.24
CA LEU A 62 7.66 -0.73 0.13
C LEU A 62 7.58 -1.80 -0.95
N ARG A 63 6.37 -2.18 -1.40
CA ARG A 63 6.19 -3.15 -2.50
C ARG A 63 6.93 -2.72 -3.77
N ARG A 64 6.83 -1.45 -4.14
CA ARG A 64 7.55 -0.92 -5.31
C ARG A 64 9.06 -1.04 -5.11
N ALA A 65 9.57 -0.60 -3.96
CA ALA A 65 11.00 -0.65 -3.67
C ALA A 65 11.54 -2.09 -3.64
N LEU A 66 10.80 -3.05 -3.09
CA LEU A 66 11.16 -4.47 -3.10
C LEU A 66 11.22 -5.02 -4.53
N ARG A 67 10.20 -4.73 -5.35
CA ARG A 67 10.18 -5.10 -6.77
C ARG A 67 11.37 -4.50 -7.53
N ASP A 68 11.61 -3.21 -7.35
CA ASP A 68 12.72 -2.48 -7.99
C ASP A 68 14.10 -2.99 -7.52
N ALA A 69 14.19 -3.51 -6.30
CA ALA A 69 15.38 -4.16 -5.75
C ALA A 69 15.56 -5.63 -6.22
N GLY A 70 14.65 -6.15 -7.05
CA GLY A 70 14.73 -7.51 -7.59
C GLY A 70 14.19 -8.60 -6.66
N VAL A 71 13.42 -8.25 -5.63
CA VAL A 71 12.76 -9.23 -4.77
C VAL A 71 11.66 -9.94 -5.56
N PRO A 72 11.65 -11.28 -5.61
CA PRO A 72 10.61 -12.05 -6.30
C PRO A 72 9.21 -11.71 -5.77
N GLU A 73 8.22 -11.60 -6.65
CA GLU A 73 6.82 -11.37 -6.28
C GLU A 73 6.11 -12.67 -5.90
N GLU A 74 6.68 -13.39 -4.95
CA GLU A 74 6.12 -14.63 -4.42
C GLU A 74 6.07 -14.60 -2.89
N CYS A 75 5.20 -15.40 -2.32
CA CYS A 75 5.12 -15.59 -0.88
C CYS A 75 6.39 -16.26 -0.38
N ALA A 76 7.09 -15.64 0.57
CA ALA A 76 8.31 -16.17 1.16
C ALA A 76 8.11 -17.47 1.96
N GLU A 77 6.86 -17.82 2.31
CA GLU A 77 6.54 -19.05 3.06
C GLU A 77 6.04 -20.20 2.17
N CYS A 78 5.10 -19.93 1.25
CA CYS A 78 4.48 -20.98 0.43
C CYS A 78 4.82 -20.90 -1.06
N GLY A 79 5.61 -19.90 -1.49
CA GLY A 79 6.03 -19.73 -2.88
C GLY A 79 4.92 -19.30 -3.84
N ILE A 80 3.71 -19.00 -3.35
CA ILE A 80 2.63 -18.58 -4.25
C ILE A 80 2.90 -17.21 -4.85
N GLY A 81 2.73 -17.09 -6.16
CA GLY A 81 2.89 -15.82 -6.87
C GLY A 81 1.76 -14.82 -6.61
N PRO A 82 1.71 -13.72 -7.39
CA PRO A 82 0.71 -12.66 -7.27
C PRO A 82 -0.62 -13.02 -7.97
N GLU A 83 -0.86 -14.31 -8.23
CA GLU A 83 -2.08 -14.81 -8.88
C GLU A 83 -2.70 -15.93 -8.05
N TRP A 84 -4.01 -15.84 -7.87
CA TRP A 84 -4.82 -16.85 -7.19
C TRP A 84 -6.00 -17.22 -8.07
N LEU A 85 -6.07 -18.49 -8.49
CA LEU A 85 -7.12 -19.00 -9.40
C LEU A 85 -7.30 -18.14 -10.67
N GLY A 86 -6.17 -17.71 -11.26
CA GLY A 86 -6.15 -16.87 -12.47
C GLY A 86 -6.59 -15.42 -12.24
N LYS A 87 -6.74 -14.99 -10.98
CA LYS A 87 -7.06 -13.60 -10.61
C LYS A 87 -5.87 -12.97 -9.89
N PRO A 88 -5.59 -11.68 -10.11
CA PRO A 88 -4.51 -10.99 -9.42
C PRO A 88 -4.78 -10.95 -7.90
N MET A 89 -3.79 -11.40 -7.13
CA MET A 89 -3.76 -11.40 -5.68
C MET A 89 -2.61 -10.53 -5.22
N THR A 90 -2.89 -9.66 -4.26
CA THR A 90 -1.87 -8.79 -3.69
C THR A 90 -1.12 -9.52 -2.59
N LEU A 91 0.20 -9.67 -2.73
CA LEU A 91 1.07 -10.08 -1.63
C LEU A 91 1.25 -8.93 -0.63
N GLU A 92 1.19 -9.26 0.64
CA GLU A 92 1.29 -8.34 1.76
C GLU A 92 2.74 -8.21 2.23
N VAL A 93 3.12 -7.01 2.68
CA VAL A 93 4.47 -6.77 3.22
C VAL A 93 4.40 -7.04 4.71
N ASP A 94 5.21 -7.98 5.17
CA ASP A 94 5.41 -8.29 6.58
C ASP A 94 6.82 -7.90 7.02
N HIS A 95 6.92 -7.41 8.24
CA HIS A 95 8.18 -7.08 8.91
C HIS A 95 8.57 -8.28 9.78
N ILE A 96 9.68 -8.93 9.48
CA ILE A 96 10.11 -10.20 10.13
C ILE A 96 10.28 -10.00 11.64
N ASN A 97 10.91 -8.90 12.05
CA ASN A 97 11.07 -8.54 13.46
C ASN A 97 9.80 -7.92 14.10
N GLY A 98 8.75 -7.69 13.30
CA GLY A 98 7.53 -7.00 13.71
C GLY A 98 7.66 -5.50 13.90
N ASP A 99 8.86 -4.91 13.80
CA ASP A 99 9.10 -3.47 13.90
C ASP A 99 8.79 -2.80 12.56
N TRP A 100 7.74 -1.99 12.55
CA TRP A 100 7.30 -1.28 11.35
C TRP A 100 8.22 -0.12 10.95
N SER A 101 9.15 0.28 11.82
CA SER A 101 10.12 1.34 11.54
C SER A 101 11.38 0.85 10.83
N ASP A 102 11.56 -0.47 10.78
CA ASP A 102 12.69 -1.13 10.13
C ASP A 102 12.30 -1.61 8.74
N ASP A 103 12.29 -0.69 7.77
CA ASP A 103 11.94 -0.99 6.38
C ASP A 103 13.12 -1.53 5.56
N ARG A 104 14.22 -1.94 6.19
CA ARG A 104 15.36 -2.54 5.47
C ARG A 104 14.92 -3.79 4.71
N GLY A 105 15.42 -3.97 3.50
CA GLY A 105 15.00 -5.09 2.62
C GLY A 105 15.17 -6.46 3.26
N GLU A 106 16.21 -6.65 4.08
CA GLU A 106 16.47 -7.88 4.85
C GLU A 106 15.42 -8.19 5.93
N ASN A 107 14.70 -7.17 6.40
CA ASN A 107 13.65 -7.31 7.42
C ASN A 107 12.24 -7.41 6.80
N LEU A 108 12.11 -7.19 5.49
CA LEU A 108 10.83 -7.25 4.79
C LEU A 108 10.67 -8.57 4.05
N ARG A 109 9.46 -9.13 4.09
CA ARG A 109 9.07 -10.26 3.25
C ARG A 109 7.69 -10.06 2.64
N LEU A 110 7.48 -10.64 1.47
CA LEU A 110 6.17 -10.71 0.83
C LEU A 110 5.47 -11.99 1.27
N LEU A 111 4.22 -11.89 1.73
CA LEU A 111 3.41 -13.03 2.15
C LEU A 111 2.04 -12.98 1.46
N CYS A 112 1.48 -14.14 1.13
CA CYS A 112 0.06 -14.18 0.73
C CYS A 112 -0.83 -13.93 1.95
N PRO A 113 -2.09 -13.49 1.76
CA PRO A 113 -2.99 -13.18 2.88
C PRO A 113 -3.18 -14.35 3.86
N ASN A 114 -3.13 -15.59 3.36
CA ASN A 114 -3.28 -16.79 4.19
C ASN A 114 -2.04 -17.04 5.07
N CYS A 115 -0.84 -16.97 4.50
CA CYS A 115 0.41 -17.11 5.27
C CYS A 115 0.57 -15.95 6.25
N HIS A 116 0.30 -14.72 5.80
CA HIS A 116 0.43 -13.54 6.65
C HIS A 116 -0.49 -13.62 7.88
N ALA A 117 -1.71 -14.15 7.73
CA ALA A 117 -2.63 -14.37 8.83
C ALA A 117 -2.12 -15.33 9.93
N THR A 118 -1.14 -16.17 9.62
CA THR A 118 -0.52 -17.12 10.58
C THR A 118 0.72 -16.57 11.28
N THR A 119 1.21 -15.39 10.86
CA THR A 119 2.39 -14.77 11.47
C THR A 119 2.09 -14.27 12.88
N SER A 120 3.11 -14.30 13.74
CA SER A 120 3.02 -13.73 15.10
C SER A 120 2.87 -12.20 15.10
N THR A 121 3.20 -11.55 13.99
CA THR A 121 3.14 -10.10 13.75
C THR A 121 1.79 -9.63 13.21
N TRP A 122 0.93 -10.56 12.78
CA TRP A 122 -0.39 -10.29 12.22
C TRP A 122 -1.31 -9.51 13.16
N CYS A 123 -1.95 -8.46 12.63
CA CYS A 123 -3.03 -7.69 13.26
C CYS A 123 -2.76 -7.09 14.66
N ARG A 124 -1.51 -7.05 15.16
CA ARG A 124 -1.11 -6.54 16.50
C ARG A 124 -2.25 -6.55 17.53
N GLY A 125 -2.66 -7.77 17.86
CA GLY A 125 -3.65 -8.11 18.87
C GLY A 125 -3.38 -9.49 19.44
N GLY A 126 -2.23 -9.66 20.10
CA GLY A 126 -2.01 -10.73 21.08
C GLY A 126 -0.98 -11.78 20.66
N GLN A 127 0.06 -11.90 21.49
CA GLN A 127 0.93 -13.06 21.53
C GLN A 127 0.09 -14.35 21.59
N ARG A 128 0.05 -15.11 20.50
CA ARG A 128 -0.30 -16.52 20.56
C ARG A 128 0.97 -17.31 20.31
N ARG A 129 1.62 -17.70 21.41
CA ARG A 129 2.59 -18.80 21.38
C ARG A 129 1.80 -20.02 20.93
N HIS A 130 1.91 -20.40 19.66
CA HIS A 130 1.51 -21.73 19.24
C HIS A 130 2.55 -22.70 19.81
N THR A 131 2.26 -23.27 20.98
CA THR A 131 2.84 -24.55 21.37
C THR A 131 2.36 -25.59 20.36
N LEU A 132 3.29 -26.14 19.57
CA LEU A 132 3.06 -27.34 18.77
C LEU A 132 2.65 -28.49 19.70
N PRO A 133 1.59 -29.27 19.40
CA PRO A 133 1.46 -30.62 19.93
C PRO A 133 2.55 -31.49 19.29
N GLN A 134 3.17 -32.34 20.12
CA GLN A 134 4.07 -33.41 19.67
C GLN A 134 3.32 -34.45 18.85
#